data_AF-A0A6L3N909-F1
#
_entry.id   AF-A0A6L3N909-F1
#
_cell.length_a   1.000
_cell.length_b   1.000
_cell.length_c   1.000
_cell.angle_alpha   90.00
_cell.angle_beta   90.00
_cell.angle_gamma   90.00
#
_symmetry.space_group_name_H-M   'P 1'
#
loop_
_entity.id
_entity.type
_entity.pdbx_description
1 polymer ?
#
loop_
_entity_poly.entity_id
_entity_poly.type
_entity_poly.pdbx_seq_one_letter_code
_entity_poly.pdbx_strand_id
1 'polypeptide(L)'
;FVRRAREDDLVPLPARDAIAETARRLCAVLDAHGPDALSFYVSGQMSIEAQYLVNKLAKGFVGTNNIESNSRLCMASASTGYKQSLGADGPPGSYQDFDRANLFFVIGANMADCHPILFLRMMDRVKAGAKLIVVDPRRTGTADKADLFLQIRPGTDLALTNGLLHLLHANGRTDAAFINAYTEGWDEMPAFLADYTPERVAAITGLAEADIRTAAQWIGDAQEWMSCWTMGLNQSTHGVWNTNAICNLHLATGAICRPGSGPFSLTGQPNAMGGREMGYMGPGLPGQRSVLSDDDRRFVENLWRVPAGTLRKDTGGGTVDLFERMAAGDIKACWIVCTNPVATVPNRQKVIAGLQAAELVIAQDAFLDTETNRYADILLPGALWAEGDGVMVNSERNMTLMRAAIAPPGDALPDWRIVAEVARAMGFGDAFDYASAADVFDEIVRFSNPATGYDLRGASHAALRDGPVQWPVAPGTARERHPIRYLNDGVSQTP
;
A
#
# COMPACT_ATOMS: atom_id res chain seq x y z
N PHE A 1 -7.28 -28.82 -0.57
CA PHE A 1 -8.18 -29.54 -1.52
C PHE A 1 -7.57 -29.50 -2.91
N VAL A 2 -7.80 -30.51 -3.74
CA VAL A 2 -7.32 -30.56 -5.13
C VAL A 2 -8.43 -31.05 -6.06
N ARG A 3 -8.49 -30.44 -7.24
CA ARG A 3 -9.34 -30.82 -8.37
C ARG A 3 -8.50 -31.60 -9.40
N ARG A 4 -9.06 -32.70 -9.93
CA ARG A 4 -8.37 -33.54 -10.93
C ARG A 4 -8.65 -33.06 -12.35
N ALA A 5 -9.90 -32.79 -12.69
CA ALA A 5 -10.32 -32.11 -13.91
C ALA A 5 -11.23 -30.93 -13.59
N ARG A 6 -11.33 -29.93 -14.48
CA ARG A 6 -12.01 -28.66 -14.19
C ARG A 6 -13.48 -28.80 -13.77
N GLU A 7 -14.17 -29.82 -14.26
CA GLU A 7 -15.58 -30.11 -13.92
C GLU A 7 -15.75 -30.94 -12.64
N ASP A 8 -14.66 -31.45 -12.06
CA ASP A 8 -14.73 -32.27 -10.85
C ASP A 8 -14.93 -31.42 -9.59
N ASP A 9 -15.48 -32.03 -8.55
CA ASP A 9 -15.49 -31.44 -7.21
C ASP A 9 -14.08 -31.42 -6.59
N LEU A 10 -13.85 -30.45 -5.71
CA LEU A 10 -12.64 -30.35 -4.91
C LEU A 10 -12.59 -31.48 -3.87
N VAL A 11 -11.54 -32.29 -3.90
CA VAL A 11 -11.35 -33.40 -2.96
C VAL A 11 -10.36 -32.99 -1.85
N PRO A 12 -10.64 -33.26 -0.57
CA PRO A 12 -9.69 -33.00 0.51
C PRO A 12 -8.44 -33.87 0.37
N LEU A 13 -7.29 -33.28 0.69
CA LEU A 13 -5.99 -33.94 0.78
C LEU A 13 -5.23 -33.34 1.97
N PRO A 14 -4.32 -34.09 2.62
CA PRO A 14 -3.40 -33.52 3.61
C PRO A 14 -2.68 -32.30 3.04
N ALA A 15 -2.50 -31.24 3.83
CA ALA A 15 -1.92 -30.00 3.31
C ALA A 15 -0.55 -30.19 2.67
N ARG A 16 0.29 -31.07 3.25
CA ARG A 16 1.60 -31.46 2.70
C ARG A 16 1.50 -31.96 1.25
N ASP A 17 0.49 -32.78 0.96
CA ASP A 17 0.32 -33.38 -0.37
C ASP A 17 -0.21 -32.33 -1.36
N ALA A 18 -1.09 -31.43 -0.91
CA ALA A 18 -1.56 -30.31 -1.73
C ALA A 18 -0.44 -29.30 -2.05
N ILE A 19 0.47 -29.04 -1.10
CA ILE A 19 1.68 -28.22 -1.31
C ILE A 19 2.61 -28.88 -2.33
N ALA A 20 2.88 -30.17 -2.19
CA ALA A 20 3.71 -30.92 -3.14
C ALA A 20 3.09 -30.92 -4.55
N GLU A 21 1.78 -31.11 -4.66
CA GLU A 21 1.06 -31.04 -5.94
C GLU A 21 1.08 -29.63 -6.53
N THR A 22 0.98 -28.59 -5.71
CA THR A 22 1.11 -27.18 -6.13
C THR A 22 2.47 -26.95 -6.75
N ALA A 23 3.56 -27.32 -6.06
CA ALA A 23 4.91 -27.19 -6.58
C ALA A 23 5.10 -27.96 -7.90
N ARG A 24 4.63 -29.22 -7.94
CA ARG A 24 4.73 -30.05 -9.15
C ARG A 24 4.03 -29.42 -10.36
N ARG A 25 2.81 -28.91 -10.19
CA ARG A 25 2.07 -28.28 -11.30
C ARG A 25 2.65 -26.91 -11.69
N LEU A 26 3.13 -26.11 -10.74
CA LEU A 26 3.83 -24.86 -11.04
C LEU A 26 5.12 -25.12 -11.83
N CYS A 27 5.95 -26.09 -11.41
CA CYS A 27 7.15 -26.49 -12.15
C CYS A 27 6.80 -26.99 -13.56
N ALA A 28 5.75 -27.81 -13.71
CA ALA A 28 5.33 -28.29 -15.03
C ALA A 28 4.96 -27.13 -16.00
N VAL A 29 4.24 -26.12 -15.51
CA VAL A 29 3.90 -24.92 -16.30
C VAL A 29 5.17 -24.10 -16.60
N LEU A 30 6.05 -23.93 -15.61
CA LEU A 30 7.31 -23.21 -15.75
C LEU A 30 8.22 -23.86 -16.81
N ASP A 31 8.36 -25.18 -16.78
CA ASP A 31 9.18 -25.95 -17.72
C ASP A 31 8.60 -25.91 -19.15
N ALA A 32 7.27 -25.90 -19.29
CA ALA A 32 6.60 -25.93 -20.59
C ALA A 32 6.48 -24.54 -21.25
N HIS A 33 6.28 -23.49 -20.46
CA HIS A 33 5.89 -22.16 -20.98
C HIS A 33 6.82 -21.02 -20.53
N GLY A 34 7.76 -21.29 -19.64
CA GLY A 34 8.67 -20.28 -19.09
C GLY A 34 8.07 -19.44 -17.95
N PRO A 35 8.86 -18.49 -17.41
CA PRO A 35 8.53 -17.79 -16.17
C PRO A 35 7.29 -16.91 -16.26
N ASP A 36 7.09 -16.24 -17.40
CA ASP A 36 5.96 -15.33 -17.61
C ASP A 36 4.61 -16.03 -17.79
N ALA A 37 4.59 -17.36 -17.81
CA ALA A 37 3.37 -18.15 -17.74
C ALA A 37 2.81 -18.24 -16.30
N LEU A 38 3.62 -17.97 -15.28
CA LEU A 38 3.22 -17.96 -13.88
C LEU A 38 2.86 -16.54 -13.45
N SER A 39 1.85 -16.44 -12.58
CA SER A 39 1.45 -15.21 -11.93
C SER A 39 1.09 -15.41 -10.46
N PHE A 40 1.24 -14.34 -9.69
CA PHE A 40 0.92 -14.28 -8.27
C PHE A 40 0.00 -13.09 -8.04
N TYR A 41 -1.16 -13.32 -7.43
CA TYR A 41 -2.11 -12.27 -7.06
C TYR A 41 -2.33 -12.26 -5.54
N VAL A 42 -1.70 -11.31 -4.87
CA VAL A 42 -1.55 -11.27 -3.41
C VAL A 42 -2.35 -10.12 -2.77
N SER A 43 -2.13 -9.91 -1.48
CA SER A 43 -3.01 -9.07 -0.68
C SER A 43 -2.30 -8.20 0.35
N GLY A 44 -2.79 -6.98 0.53
CA GLY A 44 -2.44 -6.12 1.67
C GLY A 44 -2.94 -6.61 3.03
N GLN A 45 -3.50 -7.81 3.12
CA GLN A 45 -3.95 -8.45 4.37
C GLN A 45 -2.95 -9.47 4.92
N MET A 46 -2.01 -9.91 4.09
CA MET A 46 -0.94 -10.83 4.50
C MET A 46 0.06 -10.14 5.42
N SER A 47 0.81 -10.92 6.22
CA SER A 47 1.95 -10.39 6.97
C SER A 47 3.09 -9.97 6.03
N ILE A 48 4.00 -9.09 6.48
CA ILE A 48 5.13 -8.66 5.64
C ILE A 48 6.06 -9.82 5.30
N GLU A 49 6.16 -10.83 6.16
CA GLU A 49 6.93 -12.05 5.90
C GLU A 49 6.38 -12.79 4.67
N ALA A 50 5.06 -12.96 4.60
CA ALA A 50 4.43 -13.62 3.46
C ALA A 50 4.53 -12.76 2.19
N GLN A 51 4.31 -11.45 2.30
CA GLN A 51 4.46 -10.51 1.18
C GLN A 51 5.89 -10.52 0.61
N TYR A 52 6.88 -10.54 1.49
CA TYR A 52 8.29 -10.64 1.14
C TYR A 52 8.61 -11.94 0.41
N LEU A 53 8.20 -13.09 0.98
CA LEU A 53 8.52 -14.39 0.40
C LEU A 53 7.88 -14.61 -0.96
N VAL A 54 6.63 -14.17 -1.18
CA VAL A 54 6.01 -14.29 -2.51
C VAL A 54 6.73 -13.41 -3.53
N ASN A 55 7.13 -12.19 -3.15
CA ASN A 55 7.89 -11.31 -4.04
C ASN A 55 9.29 -11.89 -4.36
N LYS A 56 9.98 -12.42 -3.35
CA LYS A 56 11.26 -13.13 -3.49
C LYS A 56 11.11 -14.31 -4.45
N LEU A 57 10.11 -15.16 -4.24
CA LEU A 57 9.83 -16.32 -5.09
C LEU A 57 9.55 -15.89 -6.52
N ALA A 58 8.60 -14.97 -6.74
CA ALA A 58 8.19 -14.54 -8.07
C ALA A 58 9.35 -13.96 -8.88
N LYS A 59 10.06 -12.96 -8.34
CA LYS A 59 11.06 -12.21 -9.09
C LYS A 59 12.44 -12.85 -9.07
N GLY A 60 12.85 -13.39 -7.94
CA GLY A 60 14.22 -13.91 -7.74
C GLY A 60 14.42 -15.35 -8.18
N PHE A 61 13.38 -16.20 -8.11
CA PHE A 61 13.54 -17.65 -8.27
C PHE A 61 12.71 -18.21 -9.42
N VAL A 62 11.45 -17.78 -9.55
CA VAL A 62 10.66 -18.05 -10.76
C VAL A 62 11.14 -17.18 -11.91
N GLY A 63 11.59 -15.94 -11.64
CA GLY A 63 12.06 -15.00 -12.66
C GLY A 63 10.94 -14.27 -13.40
N THR A 64 9.74 -14.23 -12.83
CA THR A 64 8.56 -13.55 -13.39
C THR A 64 8.34 -12.19 -12.74
N ASN A 65 7.87 -11.22 -13.53
CA ASN A 65 7.39 -9.94 -13.02
C ASN A 65 5.86 -9.89 -12.87
N ASN A 66 5.17 -11.00 -13.13
CA ASN A 66 3.72 -11.12 -12.98
C ASN A 66 3.32 -11.34 -11.51
N ILE A 67 3.67 -10.39 -10.64
CA ILE A 67 3.18 -10.32 -9.27
C ILE A 67 2.40 -9.02 -9.08
N GLU A 68 1.15 -9.15 -8.65
CA GLU A 68 0.28 -8.02 -8.38
C GLU A 68 -0.53 -8.22 -7.10
N SER A 69 -1.08 -7.13 -6.59
CA SER A 69 -1.79 -7.13 -5.31
C SER A 69 -3.12 -6.39 -5.40
N ASN A 70 -4.11 -6.79 -4.60
CA ASN A 70 -5.32 -5.98 -4.41
C ASN A 70 -5.01 -4.56 -3.89
N SER A 71 -3.83 -4.33 -3.30
CA SER A 71 -3.36 -2.99 -2.95
C SER A 71 -3.15 -2.07 -4.16
N ARG A 72 -2.98 -2.61 -5.37
CA ARG A 72 -3.00 -1.85 -6.63
C ARG A 72 -4.32 -1.12 -6.84
N LEU A 73 -5.43 -1.76 -6.46
CA LEU A 73 -6.80 -1.23 -6.57
C LEU A 73 -7.12 -0.19 -5.50
N CYS A 74 -6.18 0.07 -4.58
CA CYS A 74 -6.40 0.86 -3.38
C CYS A 74 -5.34 1.96 -3.21
N MET A 75 -4.09 1.59 -2.90
CA MET A 75 -3.08 2.53 -2.40
C MET A 75 -2.01 2.92 -3.41
N ALA A 76 -2.01 2.33 -4.59
CA ALA A 76 -0.93 2.56 -5.54
C ALA A 76 -0.88 4.00 -6.07
N SER A 77 -2.02 4.67 -6.22
CA SER A 77 -2.07 6.10 -6.56
C SER A 77 -1.38 6.98 -5.50
N ALA A 78 -1.69 6.75 -4.22
CA ALA A 78 -1.06 7.46 -3.11
C ALA A 78 0.44 7.15 -3.00
N SER A 79 0.83 5.88 -3.19
CA SER A 79 2.24 5.46 -3.18
C SER A 79 3.06 6.19 -4.24
N THR A 80 2.60 6.19 -5.49
CA THR A 80 3.28 6.88 -6.58
C THR A 80 3.30 8.40 -6.36
N GLY A 81 2.19 8.98 -5.91
CA GLY A 81 2.12 10.41 -5.63
C GLY A 81 3.09 10.86 -4.54
N TYR A 82 3.19 10.10 -3.43
CA TYR A 82 4.19 10.37 -2.39
C TYR A 82 5.62 10.25 -2.91
N LYS A 83 5.94 9.22 -3.70
CA LYS A 83 7.28 9.07 -4.29
C LYS A 83 7.64 10.25 -5.21
N GLN A 84 6.69 10.70 -6.03
CA GLN A 84 6.90 11.82 -6.94
C GLN A 84 7.02 13.17 -6.22
N SER A 85 6.25 13.39 -5.14
CA SER A 85 6.25 14.67 -4.43
C SER A 85 7.29 14.77 -3.31
N LEU A 86 7.59 13.66 -2.62
CA LEU A 86 8.40 13.65 -1.39
C LEU A 86 9.61 12.69 -1.48
N GLY A 87 9.84 12.07 -2.64
CA GLY A 87 10.97 11.17 -2.90
C GLY A 87 10.81 9.76 -2.32
N ALA A 88 9.78 9.50 -1.51
CA ALA A 88 9.60 8.18 -0.90
C ALA A 88 8.15 7.85 -0.54
N ASP A 89 7.82 6.56 -0.40
CA ASP A 89 6.46 6.12 -0.11
C ASP A 89 6.14 6.20 1.39
N GLY A 90 4.91 6.59 1.72
CA GLY A 90 4.34 6.61 3.06
C GLY A 90 4.12 8.03 3.58
N PRO A 91 3.18 8.23 4.51
CA PRO A 91 2.95 9.54 5.09
C PRO A 91 4.21 10.10 5.80
N PRO A 92 4.49 11.42 5.67
CA PRO A 92 5.55 12.09 6.41
C PRO A 92 5.35 12.09 7.93
N GLY A 93 4.08 12.06 8.35
CA GLY A 93 3.64 12.18 9.74
C GLY A 93 3.22 10.85 10.38
N SER A 94 2.41 10.97 11.44
CA SER A 94 1.92 9.88 12.27
C SER A 94 0.50 10.14 12.78
N TYR A 95 -0.10 9.17 13.48
CA TYR A 95 -1.37 9.42 14.14
C TYR A 95 -1.26 10.40 15.32
N GLN A 96 -0.06 10.71 15.83
CA GLN A 96 0.12 11.75 16.86
C GLN A 96 -0.20 13.15 16.34
N ASP A 97 -0.18 13.36 15.01
CA ASP A 97 -0.53 14.63 14.40
C ASP A 97 -2.02 14.97 14.62
N PHE A 98 -2.89 13.95 14.72
CA PHE A 98 -4.30 14.14 15.04
C PHE A 98 -4.52 14.83 16.38
N ASP A 99 -3.59 14.71 17.32
CA ASP A 99 -3.73 15.33 18.64
C ASP A 99 -3.31 16.81 18.63
N ARG A 100 -2.66 17.27 17.54
CA ARG A 100 -2.01 18.59 17.46
C ARG A 100 -2.64 19.49 16.41
N ALA A 101 -3.18 18.93 15.32
CA ALA A 101 -3.78 19.68 14.22
C ALA A 101 -4.84 20.69 14.70
N ASN A 102 -4.82 21.91 14.17
CA ASN A 102 -5.85 22.93 14.36
C ASN A 102 -6.95 22.84 13.28
N LEU A 103 -6.64 22.20 12.16
CA LEU A 103 -7.58 21.97 11.07
C LEU A 103 -7.37 20.60 10.44
N PHE A 104 -8.48 19.93 10.14
CA PHE A 104 -8.53 18.72 9.32
C PHE A 104 -9.20 19.05 7.98
N PHE A 105 -8.47 18.77 6.90
CA PHE A 105 -8.99 18.79 5.54
C PHE A 105 -9.21 17.34 5.07
N VAL A 106 -10.41 16.83 5.30
CA VAL A 106 -10.77 15.46 4.92
C VAL A 106 -11.37 15.50 3.52
N ILE A 107 -10.73 14.86 2.54
CA ILE A 107 -11.18 14.85 1.14
C ILE A 107 -11.27 13.42 0.62
N GLY A 108 -12.39 13.08 -0.02
CA GLY A 108 -12.62 11.74 -0.60
C GLY A 108 -12.50 10.61 0.44
N ALA A 109 -12.92 10.85 1.68
CA ALA A 109 -12.80 9.91 2.78
C ALA A 109 -13.99 9.92 3.75
N ASN A 110 -14.57 8.74 3.96
CA ASN A 110 -15.58 8.47 4.98
C ASN A 110 -14.92 7.80 6.19
N MET A 111 -14.23 8.58 7.01
CA MET A 111 -13.48 8.06 8.16
C MET A 111 -14.38 7.41 9.21
N ALA A 112 -15.64 7.85 9.34
CA ALA A 112 -16.57 7.32 10.34
C ALA A 112 -16.82 5.82 10.15
N ASP A 113 -17.00 5.39 8.90
CA ASP A 113 -17.26 3.98 8.58
C ASP A 113 -15.97 3.21 8.23
N CYS A 114 -14.98 3.86 7.62
CA CYS A 114 -13.79 3.18 7.11
C CYS A 114 -12.60 3.19 8.07
N HIS A 115 -12.51 4.18 8.96
CA HIS A 115 -11.41 4.34 9.92
C HIS A 115 -11.92 4.82 11.29
N PRO A 116 -12.87 4.10 11.92
CA PRO A 116 -13.63 4.61 13.07
C PRO A 116 -12.77 5.05 14.24
N ILE A 117 -11.67 4.34 14.53
CA ILE A 117 -10.75 4.72 15.63
C ILE A 117 -10.05 6.06 15.34
N LEU A 118 -9.62 6.29 14.10
CA LEU A 118 -9.01 7.57 13.71
C LEU A 118 -10.06 8.69 13.65
N PHE A 119 -11.28 8.37 13.22
CA PHE A 119 -12.39 9.31 13.27
C PHE A 119 -12.68 9.77 14.70
N LEU A 120 -12.75 8.84 15.67
CA LEU A 120 -12.93 9.18 17.08
C LEU A 120 -11.80 10.07 17.61
N ARG A 121 -10.55 9.75 17.28
CA ARG A 121 -9.38 10.57 17.65
C ARG A 121 -9.45 11.98 17.05
N MET A 122 -9.80 12.09 15.77
CA MET A 122 -10.05 13.37 15.10
C MET A 122 -11.18 14.15 15.78
N MET A 123 -12.26 13.47 16.15
CA MET A 123 -13.41 14.09 16.82
C MET A 123 -13.07 14.62 18.21
N ASP A 124 -12.20 13.95 18.95
CA ASP A 124 -11.72 14.49 20.23
C ASP A 124 -10.91 15.78 20.03
N ARG A 125 -10.12 15.85 18.97
CA ARG A 125 -9.42 17.09 18.62
C ARG A 125 -10.35 18.19 18.11
N VAL A 126 -11.37 17.87 17.32
CA VAL A 126 -12.40 18.81 16.84
C VAL A 126 -13.22 19.36 18.02
N LYS A 127 -13.62 18.52 18.98
CA LYS A 127 -14.27 18.98 20.23
C LYS A 127 -13.37 19.91 21.05
N ALA A 128 -12.06 19.73 20.97
CA ALA A 128 -11.06 20.61 21.59
C ALA A 128 -10.76 21.89 20.78
N GLY A 129 -11.52 22.16 19.71
CA GLY A 129 -11.51 23.43 18.97
C GLY A 129 -10.86 23.38 17.59
N ALA A 130 -10.41 22.22 17.10
CA ALA A 130 -9.95 22.12 15.72
C ALA A 130 -11.11 22.20 14.72
N LYS A 131 -10.86 22.79 13.55
CA LYS A 131 -11.83 22.87 12.45
C LYS A 131 -11.83 21.61 11.61
N LEU A 132 -13.00 21.22 11.11
CA LEU A 132 -13.15 20.11 10.17
C LEU A 132 -13.80 20.57 8.87
N ILE A 133 -13.03 20.46 7.78
CA ILE A 133 -13.51 20.58 6.41
C ILE A 133 -13.67 19.17 5.85
N VAL A 134 -14.83 18.85 5.28
CA VAL A 134 -15.08 17.58 4.58
C VAL A 134 -15.46 17.84 3.13
N VAL A 135 -14.70 17.28 2.20
CA VAL A 135 -14.97 17.29 0.75
C VAL A 135 -15.36 15.89 0.31
N ASP A 136 -16.63 15.68 0.00
CA ASP A 136 -17.16 14.41 -0.49
C ASP A 136 -18.45 14.68 -1.28
N PRO A 137 -18.66 14.09 -2.47
CA PRO A 137 -19.95 14.19 -3.16
C PRO A 137 -21.14 13.68 -2.33
N ARG A 138 -20.89 12.80 -1.35
CA ARG A 138 -21.87 12.21 -0.45
C ARG A 138 -21.78 12.85 0.93
N ARG A 139 -22.93 13.17 1.51
CA ARG A 139 -23.03 13.54 2.93
C ARG A 139 -22.98 12.28 3.80
N THR A 140 -21.78 11.90 4.23
CA THR A 140 -21.49 10.73 5.07
C THR A 140 -21.52 11.06 6.56
N GLY A 141 -21.37 10.05 7.43
CA GLY A 141 -21.24 10.27 8.88
C GLY A 141 -20.04 11.15 9.28
N THR A 142 -18.99 11.20 8.45
CA THR A 142 -17.89 12.16 8.61
C THR A 142 -18.32 13.58 8.22
N ALA A 143 -19.01 13.75 7.09
CA ALA A 143 -19.51 15.03 6.63
C ALA A 143 -20.53 15.68 7.60
N ASP A 144 -21.32 14.87 8.30
CA ASP A 144 -22.28 15.36 9.30
C ASP A 144 -21.62 15.98 10.54
N LYS A 145 -20.32 15.77 10.73
CA LYS A 145 -19.54 16.42 11.81
C LYS A 145 -18.71 17.59 11.34
N ALA A 146 -18.72 17.92 10.04
CA ALA A 146 -17.90 18.98 9.48
C ALA A 146 -18.39 20.36 9.90
N ASP A 147 -17.46 21.26 10.21
CA ASP A 147 -17.73 22.70 10.28
C ASP A 147 -18.06 23.25 8.88
N LEU A 148 -17.39 22.72 7.85
CA LEU A 148 -17.64 23.04 6.45
C LEU A 148 -17.70 21.77 5.61
N PHE A 149 -18.87 21.52 5.00
CA PHE A 149 -19.05 20.42 4.06
C PHE A 149 -19.10 20.94 2.63
N LEU A 150 -18.18 20.45 1.80
CA LEU A 150 -18.05 20.78 0.39
C LEU A 150 -18.55 19.60 -0.45
N GLN A 151 -19.81 19.67 -0.87
CA GLN A 151 -20.43 18.64 -1.71
C GLN A 151 -19.98 18.75 -3.17
N ILE A 152 -18.75 18.32 -3.42
CA ILE A 152 -18.09 18.49 -4.72
C ILE A 152 -18.74 17.62 -5.81
N ARG A 153 -18.76 18.11 -7.05
CA ARG A 153 -19.08 17.31 -8.24
C ARG A 153 -18.02 16.20 -8.40
N PRO A 154 -18.40 14.91 -8.56
CA PRO A 154 -17.45 13.82 -8.67
C PRO A 154 -16.37 14.04 -9.76
N GLY A 155 -15.10 13.80 -9.41
CA GLY A 155 -13.97 13.88 -10.35
C GLY A 155 -13.43 15.28 -10.60
N THR A 156 -13.87 16.29 -9.84
CA THR A 156 -13.44 17.69 -9.99
C THR A 156 -12.47 18.14 -8.89
N ASP A 157 -11.93 17.18 -8.13
CA ASP A 157 -11.09 17.39 -6.94
C ASP A 157 -9.83 18.20 -7.24
N LEU A 158 -9.16 17.95 -8.39
CA LEU A 158 -7.99 18.71 -8.81
C LEU A 158 -8.29 20.20 -9.02
N ALA A 159 -9.48 20.54 -9.53
CA ALA A 159 -9.87 21.93 -9.69
C ALA A 159 -10.03 22.61 -8.33
N LEU A 160 -10.60 21.91 -7.34
CA LEU A 160 -10.69 22.40 -5.97
C LEU A 160 -9.30 22.58 -5.36
N THR A 161 -8.43 21.57 -5.38
CA THR A 161 -7.11 21.66 -4.74
C THR A 161 -6.23 22.74 -5.36
N ASN A 162 -6.25 22.90 -6.68
CA ASN A 162 -5.53 23.98 -7.36
C ASN A 162 -6.16 25.35 -7.08
N GLY A 163 -7.49 25.44 -6.97
CA GLY A 163 -8.19 26.65 -6.54
C GLY A 163 -7.86 27.07 -5.11
N LEU A 164 -7.74 26.11 -4.20
CA LEU A 164 -7.29 26.37 -2.83
C LEU A 164 -5.85 26.90 -2.83
N LEU A 165 -4.95 26.29 -3.61
CA LEU A 165 -3.56 26.76 -3.72
C LEU A 165 -3.47 28.16 -4.35
N HIS A 166 -4.28 28.44 -5.38
CA HIS A 166 -4.42 29.77 -5.98
C HIS A 166 -4.78 30.82 -4.92
N LEU A 167 -5.79 30.54 -4.09
CA LEU A 167 -6.23 31.44 -3.04
C LEU A 167 -5.19 31.61 -1.92
N LEU A 168 -4.53 30.52 -1.50
CA LEU A 168 -3.46 30.58 -0.50
C LEU A 168 -2.30 31.46 -0.99
N HIS A 169 -1.92 31.34 -2.26
CA HIS A 169 -0.91 32.19 -2.88
C HIS A 169 -1.35 33.65 -2.96
N ALA A 170 -2.54 33.92 -3.51
CA ALA A 170 -3.07 35.28 -3.66
C ALA A 170 -3.24 36.01 -2.32
N ASN A 171 -3.55 35.27 -1.24
CA ASN A 171 -3.72 35.81 0.11
C ASN A 171 -2.41 35.89 0.91
N GLY A 172 -1.25 35.58 0.31
CA GLY A 172 0.04 35.63 0.99
C GLY A 172 0.18 34.60 2.12
N ARG A 173 -0.51 33.46 2.04
CA ARG A 173 -0.48 32.37 3.04
C ARG A 173 0.47 31.23 2.67
N THR A 174 1.29 31.42 1.64
CA THR A 174 2.39 30.49 1.29
C THR A 174 3.64 30.80 2.11
N ASP A 175 4.41 29.77 2.46
CA ASP A 175 5.69 29.90 3.14
C ASP A 175 6.83 30.02 2.12
N ALA A 176 7.14 31.25 1.73
CA ALA A 176 8.18 31.54 0.75
C ALA A 176 9.57 31.04 1.18
N ALA A 177 9.87 31.03 2.48
CA ALA A 177 11.16 30.57 2.97
C ALA A 177 11.28 29.05 2.84
N PHE A 178 10.21 28.31 3.20
CA PHE A 178 10.16 26.87 3.03
C PHE A 178 10.21 26.47 1.55
N ILE A 179 9.41 27.11 0.71
CA ILE A 179 9.38 26.88 -0.75
C ILE A 179 10.79 27.02 -1.33
N ASN A 180 11.46 28.14 -1.07
CA ASN A 180 12.79 28.41 -1.62
C ASN A 180 13.87 27.42 -1.14
N ALA A 181 13.73 26.89 0.08
CA ALA A 181 14.74 26.04 0.70
C ALA A 181 14.54 24.54 0.39
N TYR A 182 13.30 24.08 0.23
CA TYR A 182 12.96 22.65 0.28
C TYR A 182 12.04 22.17 -0.86
N THR A 183 11.78 22.99 -1.86
CA THR A 183 10.93 22.62 -3.00
C THR A 183 11.59 22.95 -4.34
N GLU A 184 11.07 22.36 -5.41
CA GLU A 184 11.43 22.68 -6.80
C GLU A 184 10.17 22.95 -7.63
N GLY A 185 10.31 23.65 -8.76
CA GLY A 185 9.21 23.91 -9.70
C GLY A 185 8.21 25.00 -9.31
N TRP A 186 8.44 25.72 -8.20
CA TRP A 186 7.53 26.79 -7.76
C TRP A 186 7.45 27.97 -8.74
N ASP A 187 8.52 28.30 -9.45
CA ASP A 187 8.58 29.46 -10.36
C ASP A 187 7.50 29.42 -11.45
N GLU A 188 7.08 28.24 -11.88
CA GLU A 188 6.02 28.04 -12.89
C GLU A 188 4.60 28.03 -12.27
N MET A 189 4.50 27.85 -10.95
CA MET A 189 3.25 27.60 -10.25
C MET A 189 2.30 28.81 -10.28
N PRO A 190 2.72 30.08 -10.02
CA PRO A 190 1.81 31.23 -10.06
C PRO A 190 1.09 31.41 -11.41
N ALA A 191 1.82 31.20 -12.52
CA ALA A 191 1.25 31.31 -13.86
C ALA A 191 0.20 30.20 -14.12
N PHE A 192 0.51 28.97 -13.70
CA PHE A 192 -0.44 27.85 -13.75
C PHE A 192 -1.67 28.09 -12.89
N LEU A 193 -1.50 28.61 -11.67
CA LEU A 193 -2.60 28.86 -10.73
C LEU A 193 -3.53 29.98 -11.19
N ALA A 194 -3.10 30.88 -12.08
CA ALA A 194 -3.96 31.95 -12.60
C ALA A 194 -5.21 31.41 -13.34
N ASP A 195 -5.15 30.17 -13.84
CA ASP A 195 -6.28 29.50 -14.49
C ASP A 195 -7.32 28.92 -13.51
N TYR A 196 -7.08 29.00 -12.20
CA TYR A 196 -7.92 28.41 -11.15
C TYR A 196 -8.55 29.48 -10.24
N THR A 197 -9.13 30.52 -10.85
CA THR A 197 -9.85 31.55 -10.09
C THR A 197 -11.06 30.96 -9.34
N PRO A 198 -11.48 31.53 -8.20
CA PRO A 198 -12.59 31.00 -7.41
C PRO A 198 -13.89 30.83 -8.20
N GLU A 199 -14.18 31.75 -9.12
CA GLU A 199 -15.38 31.71 -9.97
C GLU A 199 -15.34 30.51 -10.91
N ARG A 200 -14.18 30.25 -11.54
CA ARG A 200 -13.97 29.11 -12.43
C ARG A 200 -14.00 27.79 -11.66
N VAL A 201 -13.37 27.74 -10.50
CA VAL A 201 -13.36 26.56 -9.63
C VAL A 201 -14.77 26.25 -9.14
N ALA A 202 -15.55 27.25 -8.73
CA ALA A 202 -16.96 27.10 -8.37
C ALA A 202 -17.79 26.50 -9.52
N ALA A 203 -17.62 26.99 -10.75
CA ALA A 203 -18.32 26.47 -11.92
C ALA A 203 -17.99 24.99 -12.23
N ILE A 204 -16.71 24.62 -12.13
CA ILE A 204 -16.24 23.25 -12.38
C ILE A 204 -16.72 22.30 -11.28
N THR A 205 -16.53 22.70 -10.02
CA THR A 205 -16.77 21.86 -8.83
C THR A 205 -18.24 21.81 -8.42
N GLY A 206 -19.04 22.80 -8.82
CA GLY A 206 -20.41 22.99 -8.34
C GLY A 206 -20.51 23.51 -6.90
N LEU A 207 -19.39 23.90 -6.28
CA LEU A 207 -19.36 24.46 -4.93
C LEU A 207 -19.66 25.96 -4.96
N ALA A 208 -20.17 26.48 -3.84
CA ALA A 208 -20.30 27.92 -3.68
C ALA A 208 -18.91 28.57 -3.58
N GLU A 209 -18.69 29.66 -4.29
CA GLU A 209 -17.41 30.39 -4.27
C GLU A 209 -17.03 30.82 -2.84
N ALA A 210 -18.01 31.27 -2.05
CA ALA A 210 -17.81 31.68 -0.66
C ALA A 210 -17.27 30.53 0.21
N ASP A 211 -17.70 29.29 -0.04
CA ASP A 211 -17.24 28.12 0.70
C ASP A 211 -15.81 27.74 0.31
N ILE A 212 -15.45 27.87 -0.97
CA ILE A 212 -14.06 27.67 -1.46
C ILE A 212 -13.12 28.69 -0.80
N ARG A 213 -13.53 29.97 -0.76
CA ARG A 213 -12.77 31.03 -0.08
C ARG A 213 -12.65 30.77 1.42
N THR A 214 -13.73 30.30 2.06
CA THR A 214 -13.72 29.95 3.49
C THR A 214 -12.75 28.81 3.77
N ALA A 215 -12.75 27.75 2.95
CA ALA A 215 -11.81 26.64 3.07
C ALA A 215 -10.35 27.10 2.94
N ALA A 216 -10.04 27.93 1.92
CA ALA A 216 -8.71 28.48 1.74
C ALA A 216 -8.28 29.39 2.91
N GLN A 217 -9.19 30.22 3.41
CA GLN A 217 -8.92 31.07 4.58
C GLN A 217 -8.61 30.23 5.82
N TRP A 218 -9.44 29.24 6.13
CA TRP A 218 -9.23 28.37 7.30
C TRP A 218 -7.93 27.58 7.20
N ILE A 219 -7.60 27.02 6.04
CA ILE A 219 -6.32 26.34 5.80
C ILE A 219 -5.16 27.32 5.99
N GLY A 220 -5.25 28.51 5.39
CA GLY A 220 -4.21 29.52 5.48
C GLY A 220 -3.98 29.97 6.91
N ASP A 221 -5.03 30.16 7.71
CA ASP A 221 -5.00 30.60 9.11
C ASP A 221 -4.57 29.53 10.11
N ALA A 222 -4.71 28.25 9.77
CA ALA A 222 -4.36 27.16 10.66
C ALA A 222 -2.84 27.12 10.90
N GLN A 223 -2.44 27.14 12.17
CA GLN A 223 -1.04 26.99 12.55
C GLN A 223 -0.52 25.60 12.17
N GLU A 224 -1.27 24.56 12.54
CA GLU A 224 -1.02 23.17 12.17
C GLU A 224 -2.25 22.60 11.46
N TRP A 225 -2.07 21.96 10.30
CA TRP A 225 -3.20 21.36 9.57
C TRP A 225 -2.81 20.07 8.86
N MET A 226 -3.76 19.14 8.86
CA MET A 226 -3.60 17.84 8.21
C MET A 226 -4.62 17.67 7.11
N SER A 227 -4.20 17.07 6.01
CA SER A 227 -5.14 16.46 5.07
C SER A 227 -5.28 14.97 5.32
N CYS A 228 -6.49 14.44 5.19
CA CYS A 228 -6.78 13.02 5.30
C CYS A 228 -7.57 12.58 4.07
N TRP A 229 -7.10 11.55 3.37
CA TRP A 229 -7.80 11.06 2.18
C TRP A 229 -7.73 9.56 1.98
N THR A 230 -8.64 9.02 1.18
CA THR A 230 -8.65 7.60 0.80
C THR A 230 -9.20 7.39 -0.62
N MET A 231 -10.05 6.38 -0.81
CA MET A 231 -10.47 5.87 -2.12
C MET A 231 -11.21 6.88 -3.00
N GLY A 232 -11.84 7.92 -2.43
CA GLY A 232 -12.49 8.97 -3.22
C GLY A 232 -11.52 9.69 -4.16
N LEU A 233 -10.22 9.74 -3.81
CA LEU A 233 -9.18 10.24 -4.71
C LEU A 233 -8.34 9.12 -5.34
N ASN A 234 -8.01 8.08 -4.58
CA ASN A 234 -7.07 7.05 -5.05
C ASN A 234 -7.65 6.22 -6.21
N GLN A 235 -8.95 5.91 -6.17
CA GLN A 235 -9.65 5.11 -7.19
C GLN A 235 -10.11 6.00 -8.36
N SER A 236 -9.14 6.62 -9.01
CA SER A 236 -9.34 7.56 -10.11
C SER A 236 -8.20 7.42 -11.13
N THR A 237 -8.50 7.69 -12.40
CA THR A 237 -7.47 7.84 -13.44
C THR A 237 -6.53 9.02 -13.16
N HIS A 238 -6.91 9.93 -12.27
CA HIS A 238 -6.11 11.07 -11.80
C HIS A 238 -5.59 10.88 -10.36
N GLY A 239 -5.65 9.67 -9.79
CA GLY A 239 -5.37 9.46 -8.36
C GLY A 239 -3.95 9.83 -7.92
N VAL A 240 -2.96 9.65 -8.80
CA VAL A 240 -1.57 10.09 -8.55
C VAL A 240 -1.52 11.61 -8.43
N TRP A 241 -2.08 12.31 -9.42
CA TRP A 241 -2.13 13.77 -9.46
C TRP A 241 -2.89 14.37 -8.28
N ASN A 242 -3.95 13.72 -7.82
CA ASN A 242 -4.66 14.12 -6.61
C ASN A 242 -3.74 14.12 -5.38
N THR A 243 -2.92 13.08 -5.23
CA THR A 243 -1.94 13.00 -4.15
C THR A 243 -0.87 14.09 -4.29
N ASN A 244 -0.38 14.36 -5.51
CA ASN A 244 0.58 15.43 -5.74
C ASN A 244 -0.02 16.80 -5.39
N ALA A 245 -1.25 17.09 -5.80
CA ALA A 245 -1.92 18.35 -5.51
C ALA A 245 -2.14 18.56 -4.00
N ILE A 246 -2.47 17.51 -3.26
CA ILE A 246 -2.52 17.55 -1.80
C ILE A 246 -1.13 17.83 -1.21
N CYS A 247 -0.08 17.15 -1.67
CA CYS A 247 1.29 17.42 -1.22
C CYS A 247 1.71 18.87 -1.52
N ASN A 248 1.35 19.40 -2.69
CA ASN A 248 1.64 20.78 -3.08
C ASN A 248 1.04 21.80 -2.12
N LEU A 249 -0.19 21.58 -1.62
CA LEU A 249 -0.77 22.46 -0.59
C LEU A 249 0.10 22.51 0.67
N HIS A 250 0.51 21.34 1.19
CA HIS A 250 1.34 21.25 2.39
C HIS A 250 2.76 21.82 2.18
N LEU A 251 3.37 21.56 1.03
CA LEU A 251 4.68 22.11 0.66
C LEU A 251 4.62 23.63 0.50
N ALA A 252 3.57 24.15 -0.15
CA ALA A 252 3.40 25.58 -0.35
C ALA A 252 3.15 26.35 0.95
N THR A 253 2.53 25.74 1.96
CA THR A 253 2.28 26.37 3.27
C THR A 253 3.33 26.00 4.33
N GLY A 254 4.38 25.23 3.98
CA GLY A 254 5.34 24.71 4.96
C GLY A 254 4.70 23.86 6.06
N ALA A 255 3.53 23.27 5.81
CA ALA A 255 2.75 22.49 6.77
C ALA A 255 3.08 21.00 6.61
N ILE A 256 4.34 20.66 6.85
CA ILE A 256 4.89 19.30 6.81
C ILE A 256 6.10 19.24 7.76
N CYS A 257 6.48 18.04 8.20
CA CYS A 257 7.65 17.82 9.07
C CYS A 257 7.58 18.50 10.44
N ARG A 258 6.37 18.76 10.94
CA ARG A 258 6.12 19.27 12.30
C ARG A 258 4.84 18.65 12.86
N PRO A 259 4.76 18.43 14.19
CA PRO A 259 3.61 17.74 14.79
C PRO A 259 2.28 18.46 14.53
N GLY A 260 1.30 17.73 13.99
CA GLY A 260 -0.02 18.26 13.64
C GLY A 260 -0.16 18.71 12.19
N SER A 261 0.89 18.54 11.38
CA SER A 261 0.91 18.99 10.00
C SER A 261 1.33 17.91 9.01
N GLY A 262 0.60 17.84 7.90
CA GLY A 262 1.06 17.11 6.73
C GLY A 262 0.00 16.33 5.98
N PRO A 263 0.37 15.86 4.78
CA PRO A 263 -0.49 15.02 3.97
C PRO A 263 -0.55 13.60 4.54
N PHE A 264 -1.72 13.15 4.97
CA PHE A 264 -1.91 11.83 5.57
C PHE A 264 -2.88 10.94 4.76
N SER A 265 -2.33 10.07 3.90
CA SER A 265 -3.12 9.07 3.19
C SER A 265 -3.58 7.96 4.14
N LEU A 266 -4.90 7.74 4.19
CA LEU A 266 -5.51 6.69 5.00
C LEU A 266 -5.48 5.36 4.24
N THR A 267 -4.64 4.44 4.72
CA THR A 267 -4.52 3.10 4.16
C THR A 267 -5.74 2.26 4.56
N GLY A 268 -6.37 1.60 3.58
CA GLY A 268 -7.59 0.81 3.82
C GLY A 268 -7.31 -0.55 4.46
N GLN A 269 -6.48 -1.37 3.83
CA GLN A 269 -6.15 -2.72 4.31
C GLN A 269 -5.12 -2.68 5.45
N PRO A 270 -5.15 -3.66 6.37
CA PRO A 270 -4.35 -3.62 7.60
C PRO A 270 -2.84 -3.61 7.36
N ASN A 271 -2.37 -4.13 6.23
CA ASN A 271 -0.95 -4.25 5.92
C ASN A 271 -0.61 -3.93 4.45
N ALA A 272 -1.44 -3.12 3.79
CA ALA A 272 -1.09 -2.62 2.45
C ALA A 272 0.13 -1.70 2.49
N MET A 273 0.42 -1.05 3.63
CA MET A 273 1.67 -0.32 3.80
C MET A 273 2.88 -1.25 3.78
N GLY A 274 2.88 -2.32 4.59
CA GLY A 274 3.99 -3.28 4.60
C GLY A 274 4.22 -3.90 3.23
N GLY A 275 3.16 -4.20 2.48
CA GLY A 275 3.31 -4.80 1.16
C GLY A 275 3.95 -3.86 0.12
N ARG A 276 3.66 -2.56 0.23
CA ARG A 276 4.34 -1.54 -0.60
C ARG A 276 5.83 -1.44 -0.26
N GLU A 277 6.19 -1.63 1.00
CA GLU A 277 7.59 -1.67 1.46
C GLU A 277 8.30 -2.95 1.00
N MET A 278 7.59 -4.09 0.96
CA MET A 278 8.11 -5.37 0.47
C MET A 278 8.16 -5.47 -1.07
N GLY A 279 7.56 -4.52 -1.78
CA GLY A 279 7.64 -4.42 -3.24
C GLY A 279 6.82 -5.46 -4.00
N TYR A 280 5.77 -6.02 -3.41
CA TYR A 280 4.95 -7.12 -3.97
C TYR A 280 4.02 -6.75 -5.15
N MET A 281 4.27 -5.64 -5.86
CA MET A 281 3.43 -5.20 -6.98
C MET A 281 4.24 -4.37 -7.98
N GLY A 282 3.89 -4.49 -9.26
CA GLY A 282 4.53 -3.79 -10.36
C GLY A 282 6.07 -3.83 -10.27
N PRO A 283 6.77 -2.68 -10.39
CA PRO A 283 8.22 -2.63 -10.36
C PRO A 283 8.84 -2.80 -8.95
N GLY A 284 8.04 -2.93 -7.89
CA GLY A 284 8.54 -2.87 -6.52
C GLY A 284 9.57 -3.95 -6.16
N LEU A 285 10.54 -3.59 -5.33
CA LEU A 285 11.46 -4.51 -4.66
C LEU A 285 11.50 -4.16 -3.16
N PRO A 286 11.92 -5.09 -2.27
CA PRO A 286 11.89 -4.84 -0.84
C PRO A 286 12.77 -3.66 -0.41
N GLY A 287 12.31 -2.92 0.59
CA GLY A 287 12.96 -1.72 1.11
C GLY A 287 12.71 -0.47 0.26
N GLN A 288 11.49 -0.33 -0.26
CA GLN A 288 11.09 0.76 -1.17
C GLN A 288 11.93 0.86 -2.46
N ARG A 289 12.50 -0.26 -2.91
CA ARG A 289 13.33 -0.35 -4.12
C ARG A 289 12.50 -0.60 -5.38
N SER A 290 13.13 -0.52 -6.55
CA SER A 290 12.49 -0.71 -7.85
C SER A 290 13.36 -1.50 -8.83
N VAL A 291 12.77 -2.42 -9.59
CA VAL A 291 13.45 -3.11 -10.71
C VAL A 291 13.91 -2.15 -11.81
N LEU A 292 13.36 -0.93 -11.86
CA LEU A 292 13.76 0.09 -12.82
C LEU A 292 15.12 0.71 -12.50
N SER A 293 15.61 0.56 -11.26
CA SER A 293 16.92 1.05 -10.82
C SER A 293 17.96 -0.07 -10.90
N ASP A 294 19.07 0.18 -11.60
CA ASP A 294 20.17 -0.78 -11.71
C ASP A 294 20.85 -1.04 -10.37
N ASP A 295 20.99 -0.01 -9.53
CA ASP A 295 21.58 -0.13 -8.21
C ASP A 295 20.70 -0.96 -7.27
N ASP A 296 19.38 -0.75 -7.34
CA ASP A 296 18.40 -1.51 -6.57
C ASP A 296 18.42 -2.99 -6.95
N ARG A 297 18.43 -3.30 -8.24
CA ARG A 297 18.50 -4.70 -8.70
C ARG A 297 19.77 -5.38 -8.21
N ARG A 298 20.94 -4.75 -8.39
CA ARG A 298 22.21 -5.31 -7.90
C ARG A 298 22.18 -5.55 -6.38
N PHE A 299 21.62 -4.62 -5.60
CA PHE A 299 21.49 -4.78 -4.16
C PHE A 299 20.67 -6.03 -3.82
N VAL A 300 19.49 -6.17 -4.43
CA VAL A 300 18.57 -7.28 -4.14
C VAL A 300 19.12 -8.61 -4.65
N GLU A 301 19.74 -8.65 -5.84
CA GLU A 301 20.39 -9.86 -6.37
C GLU A 301 21.50 -10.36 -5.45
N ASN A 302 22.35 -9.46 -4.98
CA ASN A 302 23.41 -9.79 -4.01
C ASN A 302 22.84 -10.31 -2.68
N LEU A 303 21.77 -9.68 -2.18
CA LEU A 303 21.17 -10.04 -0.90
C LEU A 303 20.44 -11.39 -0.97
N TRP A 304 19.71 -11.65 -2.06
CA TRP A 304 19.06 -12.93 -2.33
C TRP A 304 20.01 -14.02 -2.84
N ARG A 305 21.26 -13.66 -3.17
CA ARG A 305 22.29 -14.55 -3.72
C ARG A 305 21.86 -15.22 -5.03
N VAL A 306 21.15 -14.47 -5.87
CA VAL A 306 20.79 -14.89 -7.23
C VAL A 306 21.80 -14.32 -8.24
N PRO A 307 21.99 -14.94 -9.41
CA PRO A 307 22.91 -14.44 -10.42
C PRO A 307 22.62 -12.98 -10.81
N ALA A 308 23.66 -12.21 -11.10
CA ALA A 308 23.50 -10.85 -11.60
C ALA A 308 22.67 -10.83 -12.90
N GLY A 309 21.69 -9.95 -12.98
CA GLY A 309 20.75 -9.85 -14.11
C GLY A 309 19.53 -10.78 -14.02
N THR A 310 19.35 -11.52 -12.92
CA THR A 310 18.14 -12.32 -12.66
C THR A 310 16.90 -11.43 -12.58
N LEU A 311 16.99 -10.28 -11.91
CA LEU A 311 15.86 -9.36 -11.80
C LEU A 311 15.72 -8.60 -13.11
N ARG A 312 14.58 -8.76 -13.81
CA ARG A 312 14.36 -8.11 -15.11
C ARG A 312 13.74 -6.72 -14.95
N LYS A 313 14.06 -5.83 -15.89
CA LYS A 313 13.61 -4.42 -15.88
C LYS A 313 12.18 -4.23 -16.40
N ASP A 314 11.65 -5.19 -17.15
CA ASP A 314 10.29 -5.11 -17.68
C ASP A 314 9.26 -5.08 -16.54
N THR A 315 8.12 -4.45 -16.80
CA THR A 315 7.03 -4.31 -15.83
C THR A 315 5.69 -4.62 -16.50
N GLY A 316 4.81 -5.34 -15.82
CA GLY A 316 3.44 -5.57 -16.29
C GLY A 316 2.54 -4.34 -16.18
N GLY A 317 1.35 -4.40 -16.78
CA GLY A 317 0.35 -3.32 -16.78
C GLY A 317 -0.51 -3.22 -15.51
N GLY A 318 -0.18 -4.00 -14.48
CA GLY A 318 -0.89 -4.03 -13.20
C GLY A 318 -2.03 -5.06 -13.15
N THR A 319 -2.86 -5.00 -12.10
CA THR A 319 -3.89 -6.03 -11.83
C THR A 319 -4.87 -6.26 -12.98
N VAL A 320 -5.30 -5.20 -13.68
CA VAL A 320 -6.25 -5.34 -14.79
C VAL A 320 -5.60 -6.06 -15.97
N ASP A 321 -4.39 -5.64 -16.36
CA ASP A 321 -3.58 -6.27 -17.40
C ASP A 321 -3.27 -7.74 -17.06
N LEU A 322 -3.00 -8.06 -15.79
CA LEU A 322 -2.74 -9.43 -15.35
C LEU A 322 -3.89 -10.38 -15.71
N PHE A 323 -5.14 -10.01 -15.39
CA PHE A 323 -6.29 -10.85 -15.70
C PHE A 323 -6.66 -10.83 -17.20
N GLU A 324 -6.36 -9.74 -17.91
CA GLU A 324 -6.54 -9.67 -19.37
C GLU A 324 -5.57 -10.61 -20.10
N ARG A 325 -4.29 -10.60 -19.73
CA ARG A 325 -3.26 -11.51 -20.26
C ARG A 325 -3.54 -12.96 -19.91
N MET A 326 -4.12 -13.22 -18.74
CA MET A 326 -4.61 -14.55 -18.36
C MET A 326 -5.77 -15.00 -19.25
N ALA A 327 -6.74 -14.13 -19.51
CA ALA A 327 -7.85 -14.42 -20.42
C ALA A 327 -7.39 -14.61 -21.88
N ALA A 328 -6.33 -13.91 -22.29
CA ALA A 328 -5.69 -14.07 -23.59
C ALA A 328 -4.86 -15.37 -23.70
N GLY A 329 -4.60 -16.04 -22.57
CA GLY A 329 -3.83 -17.28 -22.52
C GLY A 329 -2.31 -17.07 -22.45
N ASP A 330 -1.81 -15.86 -22.23
CA ASP A 330 -0.38 -15.60 -22.02
C ASP A 330 0.08 -16.10 -20.64
N ILE A 331 -0.79 -15.94 -19.63
CA ILE A 331 -0.57 -16.44 -18.28
C ILE A 331 -1.34 -17.75 -18.12
N LYS A 332 -0.62 -18.81 -17.77
CA LYS A 332 -1.14 -20.19 -17.66
C LYS A 332 -1.46 -20.59 -16.23
N ALA A 333 -0.73 -20.07 -15.25
CA ALA A 333 -0.93 -20.37 -13.85
C ALA A 333 -1.11 -19.09 -13.02
N CYS A 334 -2.05 -19.12 -12.08
CA CYS A 334 -2.25 -18.04 -11.12
C CYS A 334 -2.33 -18.58 -9.70
N TRP A 335 -1.46 -18.07 -8.83
CA TRP A 335 -1.54 -18.30 -7.39
C TRP A 335 -2.09 -17.07 -6.68
N ILE A 336 -3.31 -17.21 -6.17
CA ILE A 336 -4.08 -16.20 -5.48
C ILE A 336 -3.92 -16.40 -3.98
N VAL A 337 -3.51 -15.36 -3.24
CA VAL A 337 -3.22 -15.46 -1.80
C VAL A 337 -3.98 -14.38 -1.02
N CYS A 338 -4.81 -14.82 -0.06
CA CYS A 338 -5.50 -13.96 0.90
C CYS A 338 -6.36 -12.86 0.23
N THR A 339 -7.01 -13.16 -0.89
CA THR A 339 -7.79 -12.19 -1.67
C THR A 339 -8.85 -12.87 -2.54
N ASN A 340 -9.93 -12.14 -2.83
CA ASN A 340 -11.08 -12.64 -3.58
C ASN A 340 -11.32 -11.80 -4.85
N PRO A 341 -10.49 -11.96 -5.91
CA PRO A 341 -10.53 -11.13 -7.12
C PRO A 341 -11.87 -11.17 -7.86
N VAL A 342 -12.58 -12.29 -7.87
CA VAL A 342 -13.88 -12.40 -8.56
C VAL A 342 -14.95 -11.48 -7.96
N ALA A 343 -14.81 -11.16 -6.67
CA ALA A 343 -15.68 -10.23 -5.97
C ALA A 343 -15.20 -8.78 -6.04
N THR A 344 -13.88 -8.54 -6.11
CA THR A 344 -13.29 -7.23 -5.77
C THR A 344 -12.57 -6.51 -6.91
N VAL A 345 -12.10 -7.21 -7.94
CA VAL A 345 -11.44 -6.58 -9.09
C VAL A 345 -12.51 -5.98 -10.02
N PRO A 346 -12.30 -4.78 -10.58
CA PRO A 346 -13.25 -4.16 -11.50
C PRO A 346 -13.45 -5.01 -12.76
N ASN A 347 -14.66 -4.98 -13.31
CA ASN A 347 -15.07 -5.81 -14.44
C ASN A 347 -14.87 -7.31 -14.19
N ARG A 348 -15.63 -7.84 -13.23
CA ARG A 348 -15.54 -9.24 -12.78
C ARG A 348 -15.56 -10.29 -13.88
N GLN A 349 -16.21 -10.03 -15.01
CA GLN A 349 -16.29 -10.97 -16.13
C GLN A 349 -14.91 -11.24 -16.74
N LYS A 350 -14.03 -10.23 -16.80
CA LYS A 350 -12.66 -10.42 -17.27
C LYS A 350 -11.84 -11.31 -16.34
N VAL A 351 -12.03 -11.15 -15.02
CA VAL A 351 -11.39 -12.02 -14.03
C VAL A 351 -11.86 -13.45 -14.18
N ILE A 352 -13.18 -13.66 -14.26
CA ILE A 352 -13.76 -15.00 -14.44
C ILE A 352 -13.21 -15.64 -15.73
N ALA A 353 -13.20 -14.91 -16.85
CA ALA A 353 -12.64 -15.40 -18.11
C ALA A 353 -11.16 -15.77 -17.98
N GLY A 354 -10.36 -14.95 -17.29
CA GLY A 354 -8.96 -15.26 -17.01
C GLY A 354 -8.80 -16.55 -16.18
N LEU A 355 -9.52 -16.65 -15.06
CA LEU A 355 -9.47 -17.84 -14.20
C LEU A 355 -10.01 -19.10 -14.88
N GLN A 356 -10.89 -18.98 -15.87
CA GLN A 356 -11.37 -20.09 -16.69
C GLN A 356 -10.43 -20.44 -17.86
N ALA A 357 -9.60 -19.50 -18.31
CA ALA A 357 -8.63 -19.74 -19.37
C ALA A 357 -7.31 -20.32 -18.83
N ALA A 358 -6.94 -19.97 -17.60
CA ALA A 358 -5.75 -20.51 -16.94
C ALA A 358 -5.78 -22.05 -16.86
N GLU A 359 -4.61 -22.67 -17.00
CA GLU A 359 -4.40 -24.12 -16.86
C GLU A 359 -4.31 -24.54 -15.38
N LEU A 360 -3.92 -23.61 -14.50
CA LEU A 360 -3.81 -23.83 -13.07
C LEU A 360 -4.22 -22.59 -12.28
N VAL A 361 -5.22 -22.73 -11.42
CA VAL A 361 -5.57 -21.72 -10.42
C VAL A 361 -5.38 -22.31 -9.02
N ILE A 362 -4.51 -21.67 -8.25
CA ILE A 362 -4.27 -22.00 -6.84
C ILE A 362 -4.87 -20.88 -6.00
N ALA A 363 -5.71 -21.20 -5.03
CA ALA A 363 -6.15 -20.23 -4.03
C ALA A 363 -5.68 -20.65 -2.64
N GLN A 364 -5.00 -19.72 -1.97
CA GLN A 364 -4.61 -19.82 -0.58
C GLN A 364 -5.51 -18.89 0.22
N ASP A 365 -6.43 -19.49 0.96
CA ASP A 365 -7.52 -18.79 1.65
C ASP A 365 -7.83 -19.49 2.97
N ALA A 366 -8.36 -18.73 3.92
CA ALA A 366 -8.88 -19.24 5.19
C ALA A 366 -10.33 -19.71 5.06
N PHE A 367 -11.06 -19.22 4.06
CA PHE A 367 -12.46 -19.56 3.83
C PHE A 367 -12.59 -20.49 2.64
N LEU A 368 -13.35 -21.58 2.81
CA LEU A 368 -13.55 -22.57 1.75
C LEU A 368 -14.41 -22.03 0.61
N ASP A 369 -15.57 -21.44 0.92
CA ASP A 369 -16.52 -20.92 -0.07
C ASP A 369 -16.33 -19.41 -0.26
N THR A 370 -15.71 -19.06 -1.38
CA THR A 370 -15.58 -17.69 -1.88
C THR A 370 -15.89 -17.68 -3.38
N GLU A 371 -16.23 -16.51 -3.94
CA GLU A 371 -16.49 -16.38 -5.37
C GLU A 371 -15.28 -16.79 -6.23
N THR A 372 -14.06 -16.62 -5.70
CA THR A 372 -12.82 -16.99 -6.39
C THR A 372 -12.52 -18.49 -6.28
N ASN A 373 -12.73 -19.11 -5.12
CA ASN A 373 -12.37 -20.51 -4.87
C ASN A 373 -13.11 -21.50 -5.77
N ARG A 374 -14.25 -21.10 -6.35
CA ARG A 374 -15.01 -21.87 -7.34
C ARG A 374 -14.20 -22.19 -8.60
N TYR A 375 -13.21 -21.36 -8.93
CA TYR A 375 -12.35 -21.52 -10.09
C TYR A 375 -11.00 -22.17 -9.76
N ALA A 376 -10.74 -22.45 -8.48
CA ALA A 376 -9.47 -23.03 -8.06
C ALA A 376 -9.39 -24.53 -8.37
N ASP A 377 -8.22 -24.93 -8.88
CA ASP A 377 -7.81 -26.32 -9.02
C ASP A 377 -7.15 -26.83 -7.74
N ILE A 378 -6.51 -25.96 -6.97
CA ILE A 378 -5.91 -26.28 -5.67
C ILE A 378 -6.31 -25.23 -4.64
N LEU A 379 -6.80 -25.69 -3.49
CA LEU A 379 -7.02 -24.85 -2.30
C LEU A 379 -6.01 -25.20 -1.21
N LEU A 380 -5.26 -24.20 -0.78
CA LEU A 380 -4.28 -24.28 0.32
C LEU A 380 -4.85 -23.59 1.57
N PRO A 381 -4.87 -24.25 2.74
CA PRO A 381 -5.52 -23.71 3.94
C PRO A 381 -4.62 -22.69 4.65
N GLY A 382 -4.92 -21.40 4.48
CA GLY A 382 -4.24 -20.31 5.18
C GLY A 382 -4.75 -20.14 6.62
N ALA A 383 -3.85 -19.95 7.57
CA ALA A 383 -4.19 -19.63 8.96
C ALA A 383 -4.71 -18.18 9.08
N LEU A 384 -5.75 -17.97 9.90
CA LEU A 384 -6.31 -16.65 10.19
C LEU A 384 -5.51 -15.91 11.26
N TRP A 385 -5.42 -14.58 11.14
CA TRP A 385 -4.94 -13.63 12.14
C TRP A 385 -4.34 -14.21 13.45
N ALA A 386 -5.18 -14.64 14.39
CA ALA A 386 -4.76 -15.09 15.73
C ALA A 386 -4.10 -16.49 15.78
N GLU A 387 -3.94 -17.16 14.65
CA GLU A 387 -3.44 -18.53 14.51
C GLU A 387 -1.96 -18.58 14.10
N GLY A 388 -1.35 -17.44 13.77
CA GLY A 388 0.03 -17.35 13.31
C GLY A 388 0.77 -16.10 13.78
N ASP A 389 2.09 -16.20 13.86
CA ASP A 389 2.96 -15.04 14.06
C ASP A 389 3.18 -14.32 12.71
N GLY A 390 3.18 -12.98 12.74
CA GLY A 390 3.55 -12.15 11.58
C GLY A 390 3.51 -10.65 11.89
N VAL A 391 4.18 -9.85 11.08
CA VAL A 391 4.21 -8.38 11.28
C VAL A 391 3.27 -7.67 10.32
N MET A 392 2.51 -6.71 10.87
CA MET A 392 1.60 -5.82 10.14
C MET A 392 2.05 -4.37 10.30
N VAL A 393 1.93 -3.57 9.24
CA VAL A 393 2.29 -2.15 9.19
C VAL A 393 1.07 -1.32 8.80
N ASN A 394 0.63 -0.46 9.71
CA ASN A 394 -0.57 0.37 9.52
C ASN A 394 -0.26 1.68 8.74
N SER A 395 -1.27 2.54 8.53
CA SER A 395 -1.10 3.80 7.78
C SER A 395 -0.06 4.78 8.32
N GLU A 396 0.34 4.69 9.59
CA GLU A 396 1.36 5.58 10.18
C GLU A 396 2.75 4.96 10.22
N ARG A 397 3.03 3.90 9.43
CA ARG A 397 4.35 3.20 9.43
C ARG A 397 4.65 2.44 10.73
N ASN A 398 3.62 2.21 11.55
CA ASN A 398 3.77 1.53 12.82
C ASN A 398 3.62 0.02 12.64
N MET A 399 4.73 -0.68 12.80
CA MET A 399 4.85 -2.12 12.78
C MET A 399 4.33 -2.71 14.08
N THR A 400 3.53 -3.76 13.98
CA THR A 400 2.96 -4.48 15.12
C THR A 400 3.09 -5.97 14.88
N LEU A 401 3.60 -6.71 15.87
CA LEU A 401 3.61 -8.16 15.83
C LEU A 401 2.22 -8.70 16.16
N MET A 402 1.61 -9.35 15.18
CA MET A 402 0.51 -10.27 15.39
C MET A 402 1.09 -11.56 15.96
N ARG A 403 0.64 -11.94 17.16
CA ARG A 403 1.10 -13.15 17.83
C ARG A 403 0.05 -14.24 17.70
N ALA A 404 0.49 -15.46 17.49
CA ALA A 404 -0.37 -16.63 17.63
C ALA A 404 -0.92 -16.68 19.06
N ALA A 405 -2.26 -16.61 19.17
CA ALA A 405 -3.00 -16.75 20.42
C ALA A 405 -3.66 -18.13 20.53
N ILE A 406 -3.94 -18.76 19.39
CA ILE A 406 -4.53 -20.10 19.29
C ILE A 406 -3.78 -20.90 18.22
N ALA A 407 -3.94 -22.24 18.23
CA ALA A 407 -3.43 -23.08 17.16
C ALA A 407 -4.32 -22.96 15.91
N PRO A 408 -3.75 -23.03 14.69
CA PRO A 408 -4.54 -23.08 13.47
C PRO A 408 -5.39 -24.37 13.41
N PRO A 409 -6.60 -24.31 12.82
CA PRO A 409 -7.47 -25.47 12.71
C PRO A 409 -6.93 -26.48 11.67
N GLY A 410 -6.95 -27.76 12.03
CA GLY A 410 -6.54 -28.85 11.13
C GLY A 410 -5.10 -28.68 10.64
N ASP A 411 -4.93 -28.71 9.32
CA ASP A 411 -3.63 -28.57 8.67
C ASP A 411 -3.35 -27.12 8.18
N ALA A 412 -4.11 -26.12 8.65
CA ALA A 412 -3.90 -24.74 8.24
C ALA A 412 -2.53 -24.20 8.69
N LEU A 413 -1.91 -23.39 7.84
CA LEU A 413 -0.56 -22.85 8.08
C LEU A 413 -0.52 -21.34 7.82
N PRO A 414 0.33 -20.58 8.53
CA PRO A 414 0.56 -19.18 8.21
C PRO A 414 1.00 -19.00 6.75
N ASP A 415 0.54 -17.92 6.10
CA ASP A 415 0.74 -17.74 4.65
C ASP A 415 2.21 -17.85 4.22
N TRP A 416 3.12 -17.27 5.01
CA TRP A 416 4.56 -17.30 4.75
C TRP A 416 5.10 -18.74 4.71
N ARG A 417 4.55 -19.63 5.56
CA ARG A 417 5.00 -21.02 5.66
C ARG A 417 4.57 -21.81 4.44
N ILE A 418 3.34 -21.60 3.95
CA ILE A 418 2.86 -22.24 2.72
C ILE A 418 3.75 -21.82 1.55
N VAL A 419 4.05 -20.52 1.42
CA VAL A 419 4.92 -19.99 0.37
C VAL A 419 6.32 -20.60 0.44
N ALA A 420 6.91 -20.67 1.63
CA ALA A 420 8.21 -21.30 1.84
C ALA A 420 8.19 -22.78 1.47
N GLU A 421 7.23 -23.57 1.95
CA GLU A 421 7.16 -25.01 1.68
C GLU A 421 6.90 -25.32 0.20
N VAL A 422 6.08 -24.53 -0.50
CA VAL A 422 5.93 -24.67 -1.96
C VAL A 422 7.24 -24.34 -2.67
N ALA A 423 7.92 -23.25 -2.31
CA ALA A 423 9.20 -22.88 -2.90
C ALA A 423 10.27 -23.97 -2.67
N ARG A 424 10.32 -24.56 -1.48
CA ARG A 424 11.20 -25.71 -1.17
C ARG A 424 10.85 -26.92 -2.04
N ALA A 425 9.57 -27.24 -2.19
CA ALA A 425 9.10 -28.34 -3.02
C ALA A 425 9.32 -28.10 -4.54
N MET A 426 9.44 -26.84 -4.97
CA MET A 426 9.85 -26.45 -6.33
C MET A 426 11.38 -26.58 -6.56
N GLY A 427 12.15 -26.91 -5.52
CA GLY A 427 13.60 -27.08 -5.60
C GLY A 427 14.42 -25.87 -5.11
N PHE A 428 13.78 -24.83 -4.55
CA PHE A 428 14.46 -23.63 -4.04
C PHE A 428 14.80 -23.71 -2.55
N GLY A 429 15.07 -24.92 -2.05
CA GLY A 429 15.25 -25.21 -0.62
C GLY A 429 16.22 -24.28 0.10
N ASP A 430 17.40 -24.08 -0.47
CA ASP A 430 18.49 -23.30 0.12
C ASP A 430 18.14 -21.83 0.41
N ALA A 431 17.16 -21.27 -0.31
CA ALA A 431 16.76 -19.87 -0.17
C ALA A 431 15.44 -19.66 0.61
N PHE A 432 14.73 -20.74 0.91
CA PHE A 432 13.40 -20.72 1.55
C PHE A 432 13.30 -21.60 2.80
N ASP A 433 14.43 -22.09 3.32
CA ASP A 433 14.48 -22.88 4.56
C ASP A 433 14.49 -21.98 5.81
N TYR A 434 13.32 -21.42 6.11
CA TYR A 434 13.10 -20.62 7.34
C TYR A 434 12.48 -21.49 8.43
N ALA A 435 12.96 -21.38 9.68
CA ALA A 435 12.37 -22.10 10.81
C ALA A 435 11.19 -21.32 11.43
N SER A 436 11.20 -20.00 11.32
CA SER A 436 10.18 -19.13 11.93
C SER A 436 9.87 -17.87 11.10
N ALA A 437 8.77 -17.19 11.42
CA ALA A 437 8.47 -15.86 10.88
C ALA A 437 9.53 -14.82 11.29
N ALA A 438 10.15 -14.99 12.47
CA ALA A 438 11.23 -14.12 12.92
C ALA A 438 12.45 -14.24 12.00
N ASP A 439 12.78 -15.44 11.51
CA ASP A 439 13.91 -15.64 10.60
C ASP A 439 13.68 -14.93 9.26
N VAL A 440 12.43 -14.95 8.76
CA VAL A 440 12.05 -14.21 7.55
C VAL A 440 12.17 -12.70 7.81
N PHE A 441 11.70 -12.25 8.97
CA PHE A 441 11.81 -10.85 9.38
C PHE A 441 13.27 -10.40 9.49
N ASP A 442 14.16 -11.24 10.02
CA ASP A 442 15.60 -10.96 10.13
C ASP A 442 16.28 -10.84 8.74
N GLU A 443 15.73 -11.46 7.69
CA GLU A 443 16.15 -11.18 6.32
C GLU A 443 15.59 -9.85 5.82
N ILE A 444 14.32 -9.53 6.13
CA ILE A 444 13.66 -8.27 5.75
C ILE A 444 14.40 -7.05 6.32
N VAL A 445 14.87 -7.08 7.56
CA VAL A 445 15.57 -5.92 8.17
C VAL A 445 16.87 -5.54 7.44
N ARG A 446 17.43 -6.45 6.64
CA ARG A 446 18.63 -6.22 5.83
C ARG A 446 18.36 -5.34 4.60
N PHE A 447 17.09 -5.04 4.29
CA PHE A 447 16.69 -4.18 3.17
C PHE A 447 16.60 -2.69 3.54
N SER A 448 17.35 -2.21 4.55
CA SER A 448 17.46 -0.78 4.82
C SER A 448 17.82 0.01 3.56
N ASN A 449 17.21 1.18 3.40
CA ASN A 449 17.36 2.02 2.23
C ASN A 449 17.53 3.50 2.65
N PRO A 450 18.78 3.98 2.77
CA PRO A 450 19.05 5.34 3.21
C PRO A 450 18.52 6.40 2.22
N ALA A 451 18.40 6.08 0.92
CA ALA A 451 17.87 7.02 -0.08
C ALA A 451 16.41 7.40 0.17
N THR A 452 15.66 6.56 0.88
CA THR A 452 14.25 6.82 1.25
C THR A 452 14.06 7.01 2.75
N GLY A 453 15.13 6.87 3.56
CA GLY A 453 15.03 6.80 5.02
C GLY A 453 14.25 5.58 5.52
N TYR A 454 14.08 4.53 4.71
CA TYR A 454 13.47 3.28 5.16
C TYR A 454 14.50 2.48 5.96
N ASP A 455 14.32 2.39 7.27
CA ASP A 455 15.27 1.71 8.16
C ASP A 455 14.52 0.81 9.14
N LEU A 456 14.88 -0.47 9.16
CA LEU A 456 14.35 -1.47 10.08
C LEU A 456 15.46 -2.15 10.89
N ARG A 457 16.71 -1.68 10.83
CA ARG A 457 17.87 -2.38 11.42
C ARG A 457 17.78 -2.55 12.94
N GLY A 458 17.04 -1.67 13.62
CA GLY A 458 16.76 -1.79 15.05
C GLY A 458 15.51 -2.61 15.40
N ALA A 459 14.69 -2.96 14.41
CA ALA A 459 13.49 -3.75 14.62
C ALA A 459 13.81 -5.25 14.72
N SER A 460 13.01 -5.99 15.46
CA SER A 460 13.04 -7.45 15.53
C SER A 460 11.69 -7.95 16.03
N HIS A 461 11.39 -9.23 15.81
CA HIS A 461 10.23 -9.86 16.46
C HIS A 461 10.28 -9.72 17.98
N ALA A 462 11.46 -9.85 18.59
CA ALA A 462 11.63 -9.65 20.04
C ALA A 462 11.27 -8.22 20.47
N ALA A 463 11.74 -7.21 19.73
CA ALA A 463 11.39 -5.82 20.01
C ALA A 463 9.88 -5.57 19.82
N LEU A 464 9.27 -6.13 18.77
CA LEU A 464 7.85 -5.98 18.51
C LEU A 464 6.97 -6.74 19.51
N ARG A 465 7.52 -7.73 20.25
CA ARG A 465 6.84 -8.31 21.38
C ARG A 465 6.61 -7.25 22.46
N ASP A 466 7.58 -6.47 22.90
CA ASP A 466 7.29 -5.53 24.00
C ASP A 466 6.42 -4.33 23.58
N GLY A 467 6.23 -4.10 22.28
CA GLY A 467 5.25 -3.14 21.78
C GLY A 467 5.45 -2.78 20.31
N PRO A 468 4.47 -2.10 19.69
CA PRO A 468 4.59 -1.61 18.32
C PRO A 468 5.74 -0.61 18.13
N VAL A 469 6.34 -0.62 16.94
CA VAL A 469 7.48 0.24 16.59
C VAL A 469 7.20 0.95 15.27
N GLN A 470 7.42 2.27 15.21
CA GLN A 470 7.23 3.07 14.01
C GLN A 470 8.57 3.29 13.32
N TRP A 471 8.71 2.86 12.06
CA TRP A 471 9.93 3.09 11.31
C TRP A 471 10.07 4.58 10.88
N PRO A 472 11.27 5.11 10.61
CA PRO A 472 12.59 4.45 10.64
C PRO A 472 12.98 3.96 12.03
N VAL A 473 13.70 2.84 12.11
CA VAL A 473 14.18 2.22 13.36
C VAL A 473 15.67 1.92 13.21
N ALA A 474 16.51 2.82 13.68
CA ALA A 474 17.95 2.61 13.73
C ALA A 474 18.32 1.62 14.85
N PRO A 475 19.52 1.02 14.81
CA PRO A 475 19.99 0.15 15.88
C PRO A 475 19.91 0.84 17.26
N GLY A 476 19.26 0.18 18.22
CA GLY A 476 19.07 0.70 19.58
C GLY A 476 17.88 1.64 19.78
N THR A 477 17.16 2.05 18.73
CA THR A 477 16.05 3.04 18.84
C THR A 477 14.66 2.42 18.83
N ALA A 478 14.51 1.09 18.94
CA ALA A 478 13.22 0.39 18.83
C ALA A 478 12.13 0.82 19.83
N ARG A 479 12.48 1.60 20.86
CA ARG A 479 11.54 2.15 21.86
C ARG A 479 11.26 3.63 21.67
N GLU A 480 11.98 4.27 20.76
CA GLU A 480 11.71 5.64 20.35
C GLU A 480 10.61 5.62 19.28
N ARG A 481 9.70 6.59 19.32
CA ARG A 481 8.78 6.83 18.21
C ARG A 481 9.42 7.80 17.24
N HIS A 482 9.22 7.55 15.95
CA HIS A 482 9.70 8.38 14.86
C HIS A 482 8.52 8.98 14.06
N PRO A 483 7.75 9.89 14.67
CA PRO A 483 6.50 10.41 14.09
C PRO A 483 6.73 11.32 12.90
N ILE A 484 7.95 11.81 12.70
CA ILE A 484 8.34 12.71 11.61
C ILE A 484 9.46 12.05 10.79
N ARG A 485 9.28 11.93 9.48
CA ARG A 485 10.21 11.19 8.61
C ARG A 485 11.35 12.02 8.02
N TYR A 486 11.08 13.23 7.52
CA TYR A 486 12.05 13.97 6.69
C TYR A 486 12.89 14.99 7.47
N LEU A 487 12.96 14.86 8.79
CA LEU A 487 13.95 15.59 9.58
C LEU A 487 15.28 14.85 9.48
N ASN A 488 16.32 15.55 9.05
CA ASN A 488 17.66 15.00 9.06
C ASN A 488 18.32 15.30 10.41
N ASP A 489 18.33 14.30 11.28
CA ASP A 489 18.99 14.28 12.58
C ASP A 489 20.33 13.52 12.55
N GLY A 490 20.78 13.11 11.35
CA GLY A 490 21.95 12.25 11.15
C GLY A 490 21.69 10.75 11.35
N VAL A 491 20.49 10.34 11.77
CA VAL A 491 20.09 8.94 11.98
C VAL A 491 19.53 8.37 10.68
N SER A 492 19.81 7.08 10.41
CA SER A 492 19.36 6.36 9.20
C SER A 492 19.82 6.95 7.85
N GLN A 493 20.87 7.80 7.86
CA GLN A 493 21.46 8.43 6.67
C GLN A 493 22.60 7.60 6.04
N THR A 494 23.07 6.56 6.74
CA THR A 494 24.15 5.68 6.28
C THR A 494 23.74 4.20 6.38
N PRO A 495 24.23 3.35 5.45
CA PRO A 495 23.90 1.91 5.38
C PRO A 495 24.14 1.12 6.66
#